data_AF-A0AAV6NUW2-F1
#
_entry.id   AF-A0AAV6NUW2-F1
#
_cell.length_a   1.000
_cell.length_b   1.000
_cell.length_c   1.000
_cell.angle_alpha   90.00
_cell.angle_beta   90.00
_cell.angle_gamma   90.00
#
_symmetry.space_group_name_H-M   'P 1'
#
loop_
_entity.id
_entity.type
_entity.pdbx_description
1 polymer ?
#
loop_
_entity_poly.entity_id
_entity_poly.type
_entity_poly.pdbx_seq_one_letter_code
_entity_poly.pdbx_strand_id
1 'polypeptide(L)'
;MALSRITFANQSLWKSVNFTNSVAFISVIFGENLSSVVVSKSYRPICSEAINVLPSHDESHISNNFISLFSQRKFSPDDPELKILAPRLNTQIVENVLNGLRNWKVAHMFFIWASKQHGYRHNCYTFNVIASILSHARQNAPLRAIATDVLNSRCSMTPGALGIFLRCLGSVGLVEEANFLFDQAKGDEILWVRSG
;
A
#
# COMPACT_ATOMS: atom_id res chain seq x y z
N MET A 1 33.51 -27.24 15.54
CA MET A 1 33.97 -25.93 15.02
C MET A 1 32.76 -25.05 14.81
N ALA A 2 32.84 -23.81 15.28
CA ALA A 2 31.70 -22.93 15.51
C ALA A 2 31.06 -22.39 14.23
N LEU A 3 29.72 -22.34 14.19
CA LEU A 3 28.96 -21.51 13.25
C LEU A 3 28.73 -20.15 13.89
N SER A 4 29.36 -19.14 13.30
CA SER A 4 29.28 -17.74 13.67
C SER A 4 27.84 -17.23 13.63
N ARG A 5 27.34 -16.79 14.80
CA ARG A 5 26.10 -16.03 14.94
C ARG A 5 26.32 -14.65 14.33
N ILE A 6 25.65 -14.35 13.22
CA ILE A 6 25.51 -12.98 12.75
C ILE A 6 24.40 -12.34 13.58
N THR A 7 24.78 -11.78 14.73
CA THR A 7 23.95 -10.85 15.48
C THR A 7 24.09 -9.47 14.87
N PHE A 8 23.14 -9.05 14.03
CA PHE A 8 23.02 -7.64 13.67
C PHE A 8 22.26 -6.90 14.78
N ALA A 9 23.04 -6.40 15.73
CA ALA A 9 22.64 -5.29 16.57
C ALA A 9 22.53 -4.04 15.68
N ASN A 10 21.34 -3.72 15.17
CA ASN A 10 21.06 -2.39 14.62
C ASN A 10 19.56 -2.04 14.59
N GLN A 11 18.91 -2.15 15.75
CA GLN A 11 17.59 -1.53 15.99
C GLN A 11 17.69 -0.03 16.35
N SER A 12 18.89 0.56 16.36
CA SER A 12 19.11 1.93 16.85
C SER A 12 19.25 2.99 15.74
N LEU A 13 19.43 2.65 14.47
CA LEU A 13 19.66 3.63 13.41
C LEU A 13 18.40 4.22 12.75
N TRP A 14 17.20 3.72 13.07
CA TRP A 14 15.96 4.16 12.40
C TRP A 14 15.22 5.26 13.16
N LYS A 15 15.69 5.66 14.35
CA LYS A 15 15.06 6.70 15.18
C LYS A 15 15.45 8.14 14.83
N SER A 16 16.26 8.35 13.80
CA SER A 16 16.76 9.70 13.48
C SER A 16 16.54 10.08 12.03
N VAL A 17 15.28 10.18 11.61
CA VAL A 17 14.90 11.09 10.53
C VAL A 17 13.63 11.83 10.95
N ASN A 18 13.81 12.96 11.63
CA ASN A 18 12.74 13.93 11.83
C ASN A 18 12.41 14.52 10.45
N PHE A 19 11.32 14.07 9.83
CA PHE A 19 10.83 14.72 8.61
C PHE A 19 9.83 15.80 8.99
N THR A 20 10.35 17.00 9.22
CA THR A 20 9.55 18.23 9.28
C THR A 20 8.96 18.49 7.89
N ASN A 21 7.64 18.54 7.79
CA ASN A 21 6.91 18.94 6.60
C ASN A 21 7.37 20.33 6.15
N SER A 22 7.92 20.44 4.95
CA SER A 22 8.08 21.72 4.26
C SER A 22 7.80 21.55 2.78
N VAL A 23 6.72 22.19 2.35
CA VAL A 23 6.28 22.32 0.97
C VAL A 23 7.07 23.45 0.31
N ALA A 24 7.93 23.16 -0.67
CA ALA A 24 8.39 24.12 -1.66
C ALA A 24 9.09 23.45 -2.85
N PHE A 25 8.56 23.70 -4.07
CA PHE A 25 9.22 24.03 -5.35
C PHE A 25 10.43 23.16 -5.84
N ILE A 26 10.60 22.71 -7.09
CA ILE A 26 10.46 23.34 -8.42
C ILE A 26 10.30 22.24 -9.49
N SER A 27 9.54 22.55 -10.54
CA SER A 27 9.43 21.81 -11.80
C SER A 27 10.74 21.76 -12.59
N VAL A 28 11.12 20.59 -13.11
CA VAL A 28 11.94 20.52 -14.34
C VAL A 28 11.29 19.54 -15.31
N ILE A 29 11.03 20.10 -16.49
CA ILE A 29 10.48 19.49 -17.70
C ILE A 29 11.50 18.53 -18.29
N PHE A 30 11.06 17.34 -18.69
CA PHE A 30 11.57 16.72 -19.92
C PHE A 30 10.45 15.93 -20.60
N GLY A 31 10.25 16.21 -21.90
CA GLY A 31 9.38 15.45 -22.80
C GLY A 31 9.93 14.03 -23.02
N GLU A 32 9.20 13.08 -23.59
CA GLU A 32 8.14 13.19 -24.58
C GLU A 32 7.05 12.13 -24.37
N ASN A 33 5.97 12.34 -25.11
CA ASN A 33 4.79 11.50 -25.30
C ASN A 33 5.05 9.99 -25.33
N LEU A 34 4.18 9.23 -24.64
CA LEU A 34 3.57 8.05 -25.24
C LEU A 34 2.12 7.92 -24.72
N SER A 35 1.18 8.44 -25.48
CA SER A 35 -0.22 8.03 -25.41
C SER A 35 -0.32 6.65 -26.05
N SER A 36 -0.53 5.61 -25.26
CA SER A 36 -1.38 4.51 -25.71
C SER A 36 -1.98 3.77 -24.53
N VAL A 37 -3.29 3.58 -24.66
CA VAL A 37 -4.15 2.78 -23.81
C VAL A 37 -3.51 1.40 -23.61
N VAL A 38 -3.11 1.08 -22.38
CA VAL A 38 -2.92 -0.31 -21.96
C VAL A 38 -3.85 -0.56 -20.77
N VAL A 39 -5.03 -1.06 -21.11
CA VAL A 39 -5.81 -1.92 -20.22
C VAL A 39 -4.91 -3.10 -19.88
N SER A 40 -4.16 -3.00 -18.78
CA SER A 40 -3.39 -4.14 -18.30
C SER A 40 -4.34 -5.04 -17.52
N LYS A 41 -4.85 -6.04 -18.24
CA LYS A 41 -5.49 -7.22 -17.65
C LYS A 41 -4.57 -7.76 -16.55
N SER A 42 -5.14 -7.96 -15.37
CA SER A 42 -4.51 -8.60 -14.23
C SER A 42 -3.86 -9.93 -14.64
N TYR A 43 -2.53 -9.98 -14.58
CA TYR A 43 -1.76 -11.21 -14.72
C TYR A 43 -1.90 -12.03 -13.42
N ARG A 44 -2.71 -13.09 -13.48
CA ARG A 44 -2.80 -14.13 -12.44
C ARG A 44 -1.62 -15.10 -12.54
N PRO A 45 -1.05 -15.56 -11.41
CA PRO A 45 -0.47 -16.89 -11.28
C PRO A 45 -1.46 -17.87 -10.63
N ILE A 46 -1.08 -19.15 -10.65
CA ILE A 46 -1.88 -20.37 -10.60
C ILE A 46 -2.41 -20.72 -9.20
N CYS A 47 -3.65 -21.25 -9.18
CA CYS A 47 -4.38 -21.97 -8.11
C CYS A 47 -4.76 -21.22 -6.81
N SER A 48 -5.96 -20.64 -6.83
CA SER A 48 -7.11 -20.97 -5.97
C SER A 48 -8.35 -20.34 -6.61
N GLU A 49 -9.48 -21.04 -6.58
CA GLU A 49 -10.76 -20.52 -7.09
C GLU A 49 -11.03 -19.12 -6.51
N ALA A 50 -11.00 -18.13 -7.41
CA ALA A 50 -11.47 -16.80 -7.06
C ALA A 50 -12.98 -16.90 -6.97
N ILE A 51 -13.51 -16.93 -5.75
CA ILE A 51 -14.87 -16.45 -5.51
C ILE A 51 -14.81 -14.98 -5.93
N ASN A 52 -15.23 -14.68 -7.16
CA ASN A 52 -15.52 -13.33 -7.60
C ASN A 52 -16.76 -12.90 -6.78
N VAL A 53 -16.56 -12.50 -5.53
CA VAL A 53 -17.60 -11.86 -4.74
C VAL A 53 -17.84 -10.53 -5.43
N LEU A 54 -18.89 -10.48 -6.25
CA LEU A 54 -19.41 -9.23 -6.77
C LEU A 54 -19.60 -8.30 -5.57
N PRO A 55 -19.00 -7.09 -5.56
CA PRO A 55 -19.25 -6.14 -4.49
C PRO A 55 -20.75 -6.00 -4.32
N SER A 56 -21.24 -6.06 -3.10
CA SER A 56 -22.65 -5.79 -2.87
C SER A 56 -22.96 -4.39 -3.43
N HIS A 57 -24.20 -4.19 -3.90
CA HIS A 57 -24.62 -2.89 -4.43
C HIS A 57 -24.28 -1.74 -3.47
N ASP A 58 -24.35 -2.01 -2.16
CA ASP A 58 -24.01 -1.07 -1.10
C ASP A 58 -22.52 -0.72 -1.06
N GLU A 59 -21.60 -1.69 -1.17
CA GLU A 59 -20.15 -1.44 -1.17
C GLU A 59 -19.71 -0.63 -2.40
N SER A 60 -20.29 -0.91 -3.56
CA SER A 60 -20.03 -0.15 -4.79
C SER A 60 -20.47 1.31 -4.63
N HIS A 61 -21.68 1.54 -4.11
CA HIS A 61 -22.18 2.89 -3.85
C HIS A 61 -21.32 3.65 -2.84
N ILE A 62 -20.92 3.02 -1.72
CA ILE A 62 -20.03 3.64 -0.73
C ILE A 62 -18.68 4.00 -1.36
N SER A 63 -18.11 3.08 -2.16
CA SER A 63 -16.83 3.31 -2.83
C SER A 63 -16.91 4.49 -3.81
N ASN A 64 -18.00 4.57 -4.59
CA ASN A 64 -18.22 5.68 -5.52
C ASN A 64 -18.37 7.02 -4.80
N ASN A 65 -19.00 7.05 -3.63
CA ASN A 65 -19.08 8.27 -2.80
C ASN A 65 -17.70 8.73 -2.33
N PHE A 66 -16.86 7.82 -1.83
CA PHE A 66 -15.48 8.16 -1.49
C PHE A 66 -14.69 8.65 -2.71
N ILE A 67 -14.79 7.96 -3.85
CA ILE A 67 -14.10 8.37 -5.09
C ILE A 67 -14.54 9.78 -5.50
N SER A 68 -15.84 10.07 -5.46
CA SER A 68 -16.40 11.40 -5.74
C SER A 68 -15.78 12.46 -4.83
N LEU A 69 -15.85 12.27 -3.50
CA LEU A 69 -15.35 13.21 -2.49
C LEU A 69 -13.84 13.46 -2.63
N PHE A 70 -13.05 12.40 -2.78
CA PHE A 70 -11.59 12.52 -2.91
C PHE A 70 -11.15 13.08 -4.28
N SER A 71 -12.00 12.99 -5.31
CA SER A 71 -11.72 13.56 -6.64
C SER A 71 -12.14 15.03 -6.77
N GLN A 72 -12.78 15.63 -5.76
CA GLN A 72 -13.17 17.03 -5.79
C GLN A 72 -11.96 17.97 -5.80
N ARG A 73 -12.08 19.12 -6.47
CA ARG A 73 -10.98 20.13 -6.53
C ARG A 73 -10.59 20.69 -5.17
N LYS A 74 -11.49 20.69 -4.19
CA LYS A 74 -11.26 21.19 -2.83
C LYS A 74 -11.57 20.09 -1.82
N PHE A 75 -10.69 19.10 -1.74
CA PHE A 75 -10.77 18.10 -0.70
C PHE A 75 -10.65 18.75 0.68
N SER A 76 -11.55 18.39 1.60
CA SER A 76 -11.49 18.76 3.02
C SER A 76 -11.54 17.48 3.86
N PRO A 77 -10.56 17.20 4.72
CA PRO A 77 -10.60 16.02 5.60
C PRO A 77 -11.70 16.12 6.67
N ASP A 78 -12.21 17.34 6.94
CA ASP A 78 -13.27 17.62 7.90
C ASP A 78 -14.67 17.64 7.27
N ASP A 79 -14.79 17.22 6.00
CA ASP A 79 -16.06 17.15 5.29
C ASP A 79 -17.10 16.32 6.09
N PRO A 80 -18.30 16.86 6.36
CA PRO A 80 -19.33 16.14 7.11
C PRO A 80 -19.73 14.82 6.44
N GLU A 81 -19.69 14.72 5.11
CA GLU A 81 -19.99 13.48 4.40
C GLU A 81 -18.93 12.40 4.68
N LEU A 82 -17.66 12.78 4.79
CA LEU A 82 -16.60 11.85 5.17
C LEU A 82 -16.80 11.29 6.59
N LYS A 83 -17.32 12.10 7.52
CA LYS A 83 -17.63 11.66 8.89
C LYS A 83 -18.76 10.62 8.91
N ILE A 84 -19.74 10.77 8.02
CA ILE A 84 -20.85 9.82 7.88
C ILE A 84 -20.38 8.52 7.22
N LEU A 85 -19.45 8.61 6.25
CA LEU A 85 -18.96 7.44 5.51
C LEU A 85 -17.86 6.66 6.25
N ALA A 86 -17.04 7.32 7.08
CA ALA A 86 -15.90 6.70 7.76
C ALA A 86 -16.23 5.43 8.57
N PRO A 87 -17.35 5.34 9.33
CA PRO A 87 -17.71 4.11 10.05
C PRO A 87 -18.04 2.93 9.13
N ARG A 88 -18.30 3.16 7.83
CA ARG A 88 -18.59 2.12 6.84
C ARG A 88 -17.34 1.58 6.17
N LEU A 89 -16.15 2.07 6.54
CA LEU A 89 -14.90 1.68 5.90
C LEU A 89 -14.54 0.22 6.23
N ASN A 90 -14.31 -0.58 5.21
CA ASN A 90 -13.73 -1.91 5.32
C ASN A 90 -12.63 -2.08 4.25
N THR A 91 -11.87 -3.17 4.29
CA THR A 91 -10.74 -3.36 3.37
C THR A 91 -11.20 -3.45 1.92
N GLN A 92 -12.33 -4.08 1.64
CA GLN A 92 -12.90 -4.21 0.29
C GLN A 92 -13.27 -2.85 -0.31
N ILE A 93 -13.91 -1.97 0.47
CA ILE A 93 -14.22 -0.60 0.07
C ILE A 93 -12.94 0.18 -0.20
N VAL A 94 -11.92 0.07 0.67
CA VAL A 94 -10.64 0.76 0.45
C VAL A 94 -9.96 0.28 -0.83
N GLU A 95 -9.94 -1.02 -1.10
CA GLU A 95 -9.41 -1.58 -2.35
C GLU A 95 -10.17 -1.02 -3.58
N ASN A 96 -11.50 -0.99 -3.53
CA ASN A 96 -12.33 -0.45 -4.61
C ASN A 96 -12.06 1.05 -4.85
N VAL A 97 -11.98 1.85 -3.77
CA VAL A 97 -11.70 3.29 -3.88
C VAL A 97 -10.31 3.53 -4.46
N LEU A 98 -9.29 2.82 -3.96
CA LEU A 98 -7.93 2.96 -4.48
C LEU A 98 -7.84 2.63 -5.97
N ASN A 99 -8.52 1.57 -6.42
CA ASN A 99 -8.59 1.19 -7.84
C ASN A 99 -9.38 2.20 -8.69
N GLY A 100 -10.34 2.91 -8.11
CA GLY A 100 -11.13 3.95 -8.79
C GLY A 100 -10.42 5.31 -8.92
N LEU A 101 -9.44 5.59 -8.05
CA LEU A 101 -8.72 6.86 -8.04
C LEU A 101 -7.58 6.87 -9.08
N ARG A 102 -7.67 7.78 -10.06
CA ARG A 102 -6.71 7.88 -11.17
C ARG A 102 -5.39 8.58 -10.81
N ASN A 103 -5.40 9.41 -9.77
CA ASN A 103 -4.23 10.19 -9.37
C ASN A 103 -3.56 9.52 -8.16
N TRP A 104 -2.30 9.10 -8.32
CA TRP A 104 -1.55 8.45 -7.25
C TRP A 104 -1.48 9.30 -5.97
N LYS A 105 -1.44 10.64 -6.07
CA LYS A 105 -1.41 11.54 -4.91
C LYS A 105 -2.72 11.43 -4.12
N VAL A 106 -3.84 11.41 -4.83
CA VAL A 106 -5.18 11.30 -4.23
C VAL A 106 -5.36 9.91 -3.63
N ALA A 107 -4.96 8.85 -4.33
CA ALA A 107 -4.97 7.49 -3.80
C ALA A 107 -4.13 7.36 -2.52
N HIS A 108 -2.92 7.93 -2.51
CA HIS A 108 -2.06 7.93 -1.33
C HIS A 108 -2.66 8.75 -0.18
N MET A 109 -3.22 9.93 -0.45
CA MET A 109 -3.93 10.72 0.58
C MET A 109 -5.11 9.94 1.17
N PHE A 110 -5.93 9.29 0.34
CA PHE A 110 -7.02 8.43 0.79
C PHE A 110 -6.51 7.29 1.65
N PHE A 111 -5.45 6.60 1.24
CA PHE A 111 -4.83 5.51 1.99
C PHE A 111 -4.39 5.94 3.41
N ILE A 112 -3.77 7.11 3.52
CA ILE A 112 -3.33 7.68 4.81
C ILE A 112 -4.51 8.23 5.62
N TRP A 113 -5.55 8.75 4.98
CA TRP A 113 -6.77 9.17 5.68
C TRP A 113 -7.51 7.96 6.25
N ALA A 114 -7.62 6.87 5.48
CA ALA A 114 -8.26 5.63 5.87
C ALA A 114 -7.61 5.04 7.13
N SER A 115 -6.28 5.00 7.21
CA SER A 115 -5.56 4.44 8.38
C SER A 115 -5.78 5.20 9.69
N LYS A 116 -6.32 6.43 9.62
CA LYS A 116 -6.65 7.26 10.79
C LYS A 116 -8.07 7.04 11.31
N GLN A 117 -8.91 6.30 10.57
CA GLN A 117 -10.30 6.08 10.96
C GLN A 117 -10.37 5.09 12.13
N HIS A 118 -11.17 5.43 13.14
CA HIS A 118 -11.31 4.60 14.33
C HIS A 118 -11.84 3.20 13.97
N GLY A 119 -11.18 2.16 14.48
CA GLY A 119 -11.56 0.77 14.24
C GLY A 119 -11.15 0.21 12.88
N TYR A 120 -10.59 1.01 11.98
CA TYR A 120 -10.12 0.54 10.67
C TYR A 120 -8.63 0.20 10.68
N ARG A 121 -8.27 -0.86 9.94
CA ARG A 121 -6.87 -1.26 9.69
C ARG A 121 -6.72 -1.81 8.28
N HIS A 122 -5.61 -1.43 7.63
CA HIS A 122 -5.21 -1.98 6.33
C HIS A 122 -4.85 -3.47 6.45
N ASN A 123 -5.18 -4.24 5.41
CA ASN A 123 -4.75 -5.63 5.23
C ASN A 123 -3.69 -5.72 4.11
N CYS A 124 -3.17 -6.93 3.86
CA CYS A 124 -2.15 -7.14 2.84
C CYS A 124 -2.60 -6.76 1.42
N TYR A 125 -3.89 -6.88 1.10
CA TYR A 125 -4.44 -6.54 -0.21
C TYR A 125 -4.51 -5.03 -0.43
N THR A 126 -4.98 -4.25 0.55
CA THR A 126 -4.96 -2.77 0.50
C THR A 126 -3.54 -2.23 0.35
N PHE A 127 -2.56 -2.81 1.05
CA PHE A 127 -1.13 -2.49 0.89
C PHE A 127 -0.62 -2.79 -0.52
N ASN A 128 -1.02 -3.91 -1.12
CA ASN A 128 -0.63 -4.26 -2.48
C ASN A 128 -1.19 -3.30 -3.53
N VAL A 129 -2.44 -2.87 -3.36
CA VAL A 129 -3.06 -1.91 -4.29
C VAL A 129 -2.29 -0.58 -4.26
N ILE A 130 -2.03 -0.02 -3.07
CA ILE A 130 -1.29 1.25 -2.99
C ILE A 130 0.17 1.10 -3.45
N ALA A 131 0.83 -0.03 -3.17
CA ALA A 131 2.18 -0.30 -3.64
C ALA A 131 2.25 -0.39 -5.18
N SER A 132 1.24 -0.99 -5.80
CA SER A 132 1.12 -1.06 -7.27
C SER A 132 0.93 0.34 -7.87
N ILE A 133 0.07 1.17 -7.28
CA ILE A 133 -0.15 2.55 -7.71
C ILE A 133 1.15 3.38 -7.63
N LEU A 134 1.85 3.31 -6.49
CA LEU A 134 3.06 4.11 -6.26
C LEU A 134 4.25 3.65 -7.10
N SER A 135 4.42 2.33 -7.28
CA SER A 135 5.49 1.78 -8.13
C SER A 135 5.29 2.16 -9.60
N HIS A 136 4.08 2.03 -10.14
CA HIS A 136 3.77 2.49 -11.49
C HIS A 136 4.01 3.99 -11.69
N ALA A 137 3.68 4.80 -10.69
CA ALA A 137 3.92 6.24 -10.70
C ALA A 137 5.39 6.62 -10.39
N ARG A 138 6.29 5.64 -10.17
CA ARG A 138 7.70 5.82 -9.76
C ARG A 138 7.88 6.72 -8.53
N GLN A 139 6.99 6.57 -7.55
CA GLN A 139 7.00 7.34 -6.30
C GLN A 139 7.73 6.59 -5.19
N ASN A 140 9.07 6.56 -5.27
CA ASN A 140 9.92 5.74 -4.41
C ASN A 140 9.83 6.12 -2.93
N ALA A 141 9.81 7.42 -2.60
CA ALA A 141 9.75 7.86 -1.21
C ALA A 141 8.43 7.47 -0.51
N PRO A 142 7.24 7.74 -1.09
CA PRO A 142 5.99 7.18 -0.58
C PRO A 142 6.00 5.65 -0.49
N LEU A 143 6.48 4.95 -1.52
CA LEU A 143 6.47 3.48 -1.52
C LEU A 143 7.35 2.89 -0.41
N ARG A 144 8.52 3.48 -0.15
CA ARG A 144 9.38 3.11 0.98
C ARG A 144 8.68 3.33 2.34
N ALA A 145 7.93 4.41 2.49
CA ALA A 145 7.13 4.65 3.69
C ALA A 145 6.05 3.56 3.86
N ILE A 146 5.34 3.20 2.78
CA ILE A 146 4.38 2.09 2.82
C ILE A 146 5.04 0.76 3.21
N ALA A 147 6.24 0.45 2.69
CA ALA A 147 6.98 -0.74 3.09
C ALA A 147 7.28 -0.74 4.60
N THR A 148 7.66 0.42 5.14
CA THR A 148 7.88 0.61 6.57
C THR A 148 6.59 0.38 7.39
N ASP A 149 5.44 0.86 6.90
CA ASP A 149 4.15 0.67 7.54
C ASP A 149 3.70 -0.80 7.56
N VAL A 150 3.99 -1.57 6.51
CA VAL A 150 3.74 -3.03 6.48
C VAL A 150 4.48 -3.73 7.62
N LEU A 151 5.77 -3.40 7.80
CA LEU A 151 6.63 -3.98 8.82
C LEU A 151 6.13 -3.61 10.23
N ASN A 152 5.83 -2.32 10.44
CA ASN A 152 5.38 -1.78 11.72
C ASN A 152 4.00 -2.30 12.14
N SER A 153 3.10 -2.47 11.17
CA SER A 153 1.74 -2.99 11.43
C SER A 153 1.71 -4.50 11.65
N ARG A 154 2.83 -5.21 11.43
CA ARG A 154 2.91 -6.68 11.39
C ARG A 154 1.79 -7.27 10.53
N CYS A 155 1.59 -6.67 9.36
CA CYS A 155 0.54 -7.10 8.45
C CYS A 155 0.79 -8.54 8.00
N SER A 156 -0.16 -9.44 8.28
CA SER A 156 -0.08 -10.83 7.83
C SER A 156 -0.23 -10.90 6.31
N MET A 157 0.88 -11.03 5.60
CA MET A 157 0.91 -11.20 4.15
C MET A 157 0.85 -12.69 3.78
N THR A 158 -0.05 -13.04 2.87
CA THR A 158 0.02 -14.35 2.20
C THR A 158 1.24 -14.39 1.28
N PRO A 159 1.79 -15.57 0.93
CA PRO A 159 2.92 -15.65 0.00
C PRO A 159 2.65 -14.94 -1.35
N GLY A 160 1.41 -15.06 -1.86
CA GLY A 160 0.99 -14.36 -3.07
C GLY A 160 0.94 -12.84 -2.89
N ALA A 161 0.41 -12.36 -1.76
CA ALA A 161 0.37 -10.93 -1.47
C ALA A 161 1.78 -10.35 -1.31
N LEU A 162 2.66 -11.04 -0.59
CA LEU A 162 4.06 -10.66 -0.42
C LEU A 162 4.77 -10.59 -1.78
N GLY A 163 4.61 -11.59 -2.64
CA GLY A 163 5.23 -11.61 -3.96
C GLY A 163 4.85 -10.41 -4.84
N ILE A 164 3.59 -9.95 -4.76
CA ILE A 164 3.15 -8.72 -5.46
C ILE A 164 3.88 -7.49 -4.88
N PHE A 165 3.94 -7.36 -3.56
CA PHE A 165 4.58 -6.22 -2.91
C PHE A 165 6.08 -6.15 -3.22
N LEU A 166 6.78 -7.28 -3.14
CA LEU A 166 8.21 -7.38 -3.46
C LEU A 166 8.49 -7.00 -4.92
N ARG A 167 7.62 -7.43 -5.86
CA ARG A 167 7.72 -7.03 -7.26
C ARG A 167 7.58 -5.53 -7.44
N CYS A 168 6.66 -4.88 -6.72
CA CYS A 168 6.50 -3.43 -6.77
C CYS A 168 7.77 -2.71 -6.31
N LEU A 169 8.37 -3.13 -5.19
CA LEU A 169 9.64 -2.56 -4.70
C LEU A 169 10.79 -2.77 -5.68
N GLY A 170 10.96 -4.01 -6.17
CA GLY A 170 12.00 -4.35 -7.15
C GLY A 170 11.90 -3.54 -8.45
N SER A 171 10.68 -3.30 -8.95
CA SER A 171 10.45 -2.55 -10.19
C SER A 171 10.93 -1.09 -10.17
N VAL A 172 11.11 -0.51 -8.97
CA VAL A 172 11.60 0.86 -8.79
C VAL A 172 12.97 0.94 -8.10
N GLY A 173 13.66 -0.19 -7.95
CA GLY A 173 15.01 -0.27 -7.38
C GLY A 173 15.08 -0.21 -5.85
N LEU A 174 13.96 -0.43 -5.15
CA LEU A 174 13.92 -0.51 -3.68
C LEU A 174 14.26 -1.93 -3.19
N VAL A 175 15.45 -2.41 -3.58
CA VAL A 175 15.88 -3.81 -3.37
C VAL A 175 16.13 -4.10 -1.89
N GLU A 176 16.70 -3.15 -1.15
CA GLU A 176 16.98 -3.34 0.28
C GLU A 176 15.68 -3.48 1.09
N GLU A 177 14.68 -2.65 0.78
CA GLU A 177 13.36 -2.76 1.40
C GLU A 177 12.67 -4.08 1.05
N ALA A 178 12.84 -4.57 -0.19
CA ALA A 178 12.30 -5.84 -0.61
C ALA A 178 12.95 -7.01 0.15
N ASN A 179 14.27 -7.03 0.27
CA ASN A 179 14.98 -8.06 1.02
C ASN A 179 14.56 -8.06 2.49
N PHE A 180 14.47 -6.89 3.12
CA PHE A 180 14.05 -6.78 4.51
C PHE A 180 12.63 -7.32 4.76
N LEU A 181 11.68 -6.99 3.89
CA LEU A 181 10.31 -7.51 3.95
C LEU A 181 10.27 -9.04 3.78
N PHE A 182 11.07 -9.58 2.85
CA PHE A 182 11.16 -11.01 2.62
C PHE A 182 11.71 -11.75 3.85
N ASP A 183 12.80 -11.25 4.42
CA ASP A 183 13.43 -11.84 5.60
C ASP A 183 12.51 -11.82 6.82
N GLN A 184 11.74 -10.74 7.02
CA GLN A 184 10.74 -10.68 8.09
C GLN A 184 9.66 -11.74 7.90
N ALA A 185 9.08 -11.85 6.70
CA ALA A 185 8.02 -12.82 6.44
C ALA A 185 8.48 -14.27 6.67
N LYS A 186 9.73 -14.58 6.29
CA LYS A 186 10.36 -15.88 6.57
C LYS A 186 10.60 -16.12 8.06
N GLY A 187 11.02 -15.08 8.78
CA GLY A 187 11.21 -15.14 10.23
C GLY A 187 9.92 -15.48 10.97
N ASP A 188 8.80 -14.89 10.55
CA ASP A 188 7.48 -15.17 11.12
C ASP A 188 7.03 -16.61 10.85
N GLU A 189 7.28 -17.17 9.65
CA GLU A 189 6.97 -18.56 9.30
C GLU A 189 7.75 -19.58 10.16
N ILE A 190 9.02 -19.32 10.45
CA ILE A 190 9.88 -20.21 11.24
C ILE A 190 9.43 -20.29 12.71
N LEU A 191 8.80 -19.25 13.25
CA LEU A 191 8.27 -19.26 14.62
C LEU A 191 7.04 -20.17 14.78
N TRP A 192 6.27 -20.38 13.71
CA TRP A 192 5.13 -21.31 13.71
C TRP A 192 5.57 -22.78 13.67
N VAL A 193 6.60 -23.12 12.89
CA VAL A 193 7.10 -24.51 12.77
C VAL A 193 7.79 -25.01 14.06
N ARG A 194 8.29 -24.10 14.89
CA ARG A 194 9.01 -24.44 16.13
C ARG A 194 8.13 -24.51 17.38
N SER A 195 6.85 -24.19 17.26
CA SER A 195 5.91 -24.13 18.39
C SER A 195 4.84 -25.24 18.34
N GLY A 196 5.00 -26.22 17.44
CA GLY A 196 4.14 -27.39 17.29
C GLY A 196 4.84 -28.69 17.69
#